data_AF-A0A3R9LF61-F1
#
_entry.id   AF-A0A3R9LF61-F1
#
_cell.length_a   1.000
_cell.length_b   1.000
_cell.length_c   1.000
_cell.angle_alpha   90.00
_cell.angle_beta   90.00
_cell.angle_gamma   90.00
#
_symmetry.space_group_name_H-M   'P 1'
#
loop_
_entity.id
_entity.type
_entity.pdbx_description
1 polymer ?
#
loop_
_entity_poly.entity_id
_entity_poly.type
_entity_poly.pdbx_seq_one_letter_code
_entity_poly.pdbx_strand_id
1 'polypeptide(L)'
;MTDFLPSKKDLLNAMAAIAAPVNKAIKKGQESLTDIADWLWVVIQGDFAEEQSTAQIVTGTVISMIPFVDQICDVRDICANCSKIKEDNSNPWAWIGLILTLIGLFPVLGSLFKGIFKVVLAPVRRFMLRPTAKLAQLTGANIYKIAEPSIESGIKELNKFLARPAVKKALKEAKITNVYKSTSTKIREVKGKLRTKELLEVFDKLIKYLKETVSFIDKYASKGVALKAKKLLNVVIEVRNSANKELGKFLKPVQDFLEKLAVRIDKEGDAAFKATTNVKNVTRLRRVSDAEELEAFRKNRPNWVHVLPKNKIVPFPEAKIDPKTSKTPLHPSLGNVQLALKSGFSHPLKGKYDTFAKGLIKAQTFNEGEVLVRVLAPGSLDNSICWMRKSEFEKLKNREEWRDKFAVWASWNSNGEYLEYTVPKGKKLYAWEGPAASQIRGDFYLRGGGVQVVLDPKDLIPSGLSKRKLTGWGYGTDTTIGDFSVVGVPTLKTQRGDFSLAPRLEHKSK
;
A
#
# COMPACT_ATOMS: atom_id res chain seq x y z
N MET A 1 29.97 21.52 -34.45
CA MET A 1 30.15 20.67 -33.26
C MET A 1 29.76 21.52 -32.06
N THR A 2 28.71 21.16 -31.34
CA THR A 2 28.35 21.84 -30.09
C THR A 2 29.33 21.39 -29.02
N ASP A 3 30.17 22.29 -28.51
CA ASP A 3 31.05 22.04 -27.36
C ASP A 3 30.21 21.49 -26.20
N PHE A 4 30.68 20.43 -25.52
CA PHE A 4 29.92 19.87 -24.41
C PHE A 4 29.97 20.79 -23.18
N LEU A 5 31.04 21.58 -23.02
CA LEU A 5 31.11 22.66 -22.05
C LEU A 5 30.20 23.82 -22.50
N PRO A 6 29.21 24.22 -21.69
CA PRO A 6 28.27 25.28 -22.04
C PRO A 6 28.91 26.66 -21.86
N SER A 7 28.13 27.72 -22.09
CA SER A 7 28.64 29.09 -21.98
C SER A 7 29.17 29.38 -20.58
N LYS A 8 30.08 30.36 -20.44
CA LYS A 8 30.58 30.83 -19.14
C LYS A 8 29.43 31.10 -18.15
N LYS A 9 28.33 31.69 -18.63
CA LYS A 9 27.15 32.02 -17.80
C LYS A 9 26.48 30.77 -17.23
N ASP A 10 26.40 29.70 -18.00
CA ASP A 10 25.78 28.45 -17.57
C ASP A 10 26.65 27.73 -16.52
N LEU A 11 27.97 27.79 -16.67
CA LEU A 11 28.93 27.26 -15.69
C LEU A 11 28.84 28.01 -14.35
N LEU A 12 28.72 29.33 -14.38
CA LEU A 12 28.54 30.17 -13.19
C LEU A 12 27.22 29.84 -12.46
N ASN A 13 26.12 29.68 -13.21
CA ASN A 13 24.83 29.29 -12.65
C ASN A 13 24.88 27.90 -11.97
N ALA A 14 25.59 26.94 -12.57
CA ALA A 14 25.82 25.62 -11.99
C ALA A 14 26.66 25.68 -10.71
N MET A 15 27.72 26.50 -10.71
CA MET A 15 28.59 26.68 -9.55
C MET A 15 27.82 27.25 -8.35
N ALA A 16 26.97 28.26 -8.58
CA ALA A 16 26.10 28.85 -7.56
C ALA A 16 25.08 27.84 -6.98
N ALA A 17 24.63 26.87 -7.76
CA ALA A 17 23.67 25.86 -7.31
C ALA A 17 24.30 24.73 -6.45
N ILE A 18 25.61 24.47 -6.62
CA ILE A 18 26.32 23.33 -6.00
C ILE A 18 27.09 23.74 -4.72
N ALA A 19 27.49 25.00 -4.60
CA ALA A 19 28.43 25.47 -3.59
C ALA A 19 27.81 25.75 -2.19
N ALA A 20 27.24 24.74 -1.54
CA ALA A 20 26.89 24.85 -0.13
C ALA A 20 28.08 24.69 0.85
N PRO A 21 29.27 24.18 0.45
CA PRO A 21 30.44 24.33 1.32
C PRO A 21 31.79 24.61 0.62
N VAL A 22 31.86 25.51 -0.38
CA VAL A 22 33.15 26.10 -0.79
C VAL A 22 33.11 27.62 -0.56
N ASN A 23 33.54 27.99 0.65
CA ASN A 23 34.03 29.28 1.13
C ASN A 23 33.35 30.64 0.78
N LYS A 24 33.38 31.50 1.81
CA LYS A 24 32.94 32.91 1.92
C LYS A 24 33.44 33.89 0.83
N ALA A 25 34.17 33.44 -0.19
CA ALA A 25 34.66 34.29 -1.30
C ALA A 25 33.63 34.46 -2.45
N ILE A 26 32.63 33.58 -2.55
CA ILE A 26 31.73 33.44 -3.72
C ILE A 26 30.60 34.50 -3.81
N LYS A 27 30.60 35.54 -2.97
CA LYS A 27 29.47 36.49 -2.86
C LYS A 27 29.51 37.74 -3.78
N LYS A 28 30.40 37.83 -4.79
CA LYS A 28 30.60 39.09 -5.54
C LYS A 28 30.52 39.02 -7.07
N GLY A 29 29.93 37.99 -7.68
CA GLY A 29 29.47 38.04 -9.08
C GLY A 29 30.52 38.39 -10.16
N GLN A 30 31.82 38.24 -9.87
CA GLN A 30 32.94 38.52 -10.77
C GLN A 30 33.90 37.33 -10.80
N GLU A 31 33.40 36.15 -11.18
CA GLU A 31 34.23 34.95 -11.24
C GLU A 31 34.97 34.87 -12.60
N SER A 32 36.26 34.57 -12.52
CA SER A 32 37.18 34.39 -13.64
C SER A 32 37.07 32.99 -14.24
N LEU A 33 37.61 32.77 -15.45
CA LEU A 33 37.67 31.43 -16.04
C LEU A 33 38.57 30.48 -15.22
N THR A 34 39.52 31.03 -14.45
CA THR A 34 40.37 30.29 -13.53
C THR A 34 39.57 29.74 -12.35
N ASP A 35 38.68 30.54 -11.76
CA ASP A 35 37.80 30.08 -10.65
C ASP A 35 36.90 28.91 -11.10
N ILE A 36 36.36 28.99 -12.31
CA ILE A 36 35.55 27.92 -12.91
C ILE A 36 36.41 26.67 -13.14
N ALA A 37 37.64 26.82 -13.60
CA ALA A 37 38.55 25.71 -13.86
C ALA A 37 38.99 25.01 -12.56
N ASP A 38 39.30 25.77 -11.52
CA ASP A 38 39.63 25.23 -10.20
C ASP A 38 38.41 24.56 -9.54
N TRP A 39 37.21 25.12 -9.71
CA TRP A 39 35.97 24.46 -9.29
C TRP A 39 35.72 23.15 -10.03
N LEU A 40 35.85 23.12 -11.37
CA LEU A 40 35.70 21.89 -12.16
C LEU A 40 36.68 20.81 -11.70
N TRP A 41 37.93 21.20 -11.38
CA TRP A 41 38.91 20.29 -10.82
C TRP A 41 38.47 19.73 -9.46
N VAL A 42 38.02 20.58 -8.52
CA VAL A 42 37.50 20.14 -7.22
C VAL A 42 36.33 19.15 -7.39
N VAL A 43 35.42 19.42 -8.33
CA VAL A 43 34.27 18.55 -8.58
C VAL A 43 34.68 17.20 -9.18
N ILE A 44 35.60 17.18 -10.14
CA ILE A 44 36.07 15.94 -10.78
C ILE A 44 36.98 15.13 -9.85
N GLN A 45 37.83 15.81 -9.07
CA GLN A 45 38.68 15.19 -8.05
C GLN A 45 37.81 14.62 -6.92
N GLY A 46 36.72 15.32 -6.57
CA GLY A 46 35.70 14.86 -5.64
C GLY A 46 36.28 14.39 -4.33
N ASP A 47 37.02 15.26 -3.62
CA ASP A 47 37.64 15.03 -2.30
C ASP A 47 36.97 13.85 -1.59
N PHE A 48 37.67 12.71 -1.56
CA PHE A 48 37.13 11.36 -1.35
C PHE A 48 36.63 11.18 0.10
N ALA A 49 35.67 11.98 0.53
CA ALA A 49 34.99 11.87 1.79
C ALA A 49 34.10 10.63 1.73
N GLU A 50 34.41 9.65 2.57
CA GLU A 50 33.64 8.40 2.74
C GLU A 50 32.19 8.61 3.23
N GLU A 51 31.77 9.84 3.48
CA GLU A 51 30.50 10.21 4.12
C GLU A 51 29.89 11.49 3.50
N GLN A 52 29.48 11.46 2.23
CA GLN A 52 28.51 12.46 1.74
C GLN A 52 27.10 12.07 2.19
N SER A 53 26.46 12.88 3.03
CA SER A 53 25.11 12.57 3.54
C SER A 53 24.10 12.44 2.40
N THR A 54 23.07 11.61 2.59
CA THR A 54 22.00 11.38 1.60
C THR A 54 21.26 12.66 1.20
N ALA A 55 21.27 13.66 2.09
CA ALA A 55 20.78 15.01 1.82
C ALA A 55 21.56 15.71 0.69
N GLN A 56 22.87 15.48 0.57
CA GLN A 56 23.70 16.01 -0.52
C GLN A 56 23.47 15.30 -1.85
N ILE A 57 23.11 14.00 -1.85
CA ILE A 57 22.70 13.26 -3.06
C ILE A 57 21.37 13.81 -3.58
N VAL A 58 20.39 14.03 -2.70
CA VAL A 58 19.08 14.53 -3.14
C VAL A 58 19.12 16.02 -3.49
N THR A 59 20.04 16.81 -2.92
CA THR A 59 20.35 18.16 -3.41
C THR A 59 21.06 18.09 -4.77
N GLY A 60 22.04 17.20 -4.94
CA GLY A 60 22.70 16.92 -6.22
C GLY A 60 21.74 16.44 -7.32
N THR A 61 20.65 15.75 -6.98
CA THR A 61 19.63 15.29 -7.95
C THR A 61 18.67 16.42 -8.39
N VAL A 62 18.49 17.45 -7.56
CA VAL A 62 17.75 18.67 -7.96
C VAL A 62 18.64 19.56 -8.82
N ILE A 63 19.93 19.61 -8.50
CA ILE A 63 20.94 20.32 -9.29
C ILE A 63 21.21 19.58 -10.62
N SER A 64 21.13 18.25 -10.68
CA SER A 64 21.27 17.49 -11.94
C SER A 64 20.10 17.68 -12.92
N MET A 65 19.04 18.40 -12.52
CA MET A 65 17.99 18.87 -13.43
C MET A 65 18.42 20.13 -14.21
N ILE A 66 19.55 20.76 -13.84
CA ILE A 66 20.23 21.78 -14.64
C ILE A 66 20.98 21.04 -15.76
N PRO A 67 20.74 21.36 -17.04
CA PRO A 67 21.49 20.80 -18.16
C PRO A 67 23.00 20.90 -17.89
N PHE A 68 23.77 19.91 -18.35
CA PHE A 68 25.24 19.81 -18.20
C PHE A 68 25.80 19.43 -16.80
N VAL A 69 25.20 19.85 -15.69
CA VAL A 69 25.64 19.42 -14.34
C VAL A 69 25.60 17.91 -14.15
N ASP A 70 24.55 17.29 -14.69
CA ASP A 70 24.37 15.83 -14.69
C ASP A 70 25.58 15.10 -15.30
N GLN A 71 26.13 15.66 -16.37
CA GLN A 71 27.23 15.07 -17.11
C GLN A 71 28.58 15.27 -16.40
N ILE A 72 28.81 16.41 -15.73
CA ILE A 72 29.99 16.58 -14.86
C ILE A 72 29.95 15.58 -13.71
N CYS A 73 28.77 15.37 -13.11
CA CYS A 73 28.61 14.40 -12.04
C CYS A 73 28.92 12.98 -12.53
N ASP A 74 28.50 12.63 -13.76
CA ASP A 74 28.87 11.35 -14.37
C ASP A 74 30.37 11.23 -14.67
N VAL A 75 31.04 12.33 -15.08
CA VAL A 75 32.50 12.41 -15.27
C VAL A 75 33.25 12.24 -13.94
N ARG A 76 32.75 12.82 -12.85
CA ARG A 76 33.31 12.59 -11.51
C ARG A 76 33.17 11.12 -11.10
N ASP A 77 31.98 10.55 -11.26
CA ASP A 77 31.70 9.18 -10.84
C ASP A 77 32.56 8.16 -11.60
N ILE A 78 32.85 8.39 -12.90
CA ILE A 78 33.75 7.53 -13.67
C ILE A 78 35.21 7.67 -13.22
N CYS A 79 35.68 8.89 -12.92
CA CYS A 79 37.02 9.14 -12.38
C CYS A 79 37.25 8.43 -11.05
N ALA A 80 36.25 8.45 -10.16
CA ALA A 80 36.31 7.76 -8.87
C ALA A 80 36.40 6.23 -9.03
N ASN A 81 35.57 5.64 -9.89
CA ASN A 81 35.60 4.19 -10.15
C ASN A 81 36.92 3.75 -10.80
N CYS A 82 37.42 4.50 -11.79
CA CYS A 82 38.67 4.17 -12.46
C CYS A 82 39.88 4.30 -11.53
N SER A 83 39.91 5.32 -10.67
CA SER A 83 40.95 5.46 -9.64
C SER A 83 40.95 4.26 -8.69
N LYS A 84 39.77 3.82 -8.25
CA LYS A 84 39.65 2.64 -7.37
C LYS A 84 40.10 1.34 -8.04
N ILE A 85 39.79 1.16 -9.32
CA ILE A 85 40.28 0.02 -10.11
C ILE A 85 41.80 0.07 -10.28
N LYS A 86 42.39 1.27 -10.39
CA LYS A 86 43.84 1.43 -10.51
C LYS A 86 44.58 1.12 -9.20
N GLU A 87 43.96 1.43 -8.06
CA GLU A 87 44.47 1.05 -6.73
C GLU A 87 44.49 -0.46 -6.53
N ASP A 88 43.41 -1.16 -6.91
CA ASP A 88 43.31 -2.63 -6.85
C ASP A 88 42.51 -3.17 -8.03
N ASN A 89 43.23 -3.58 -9.08
CA ASN A 89 42.62 -4.11 -10.31
C ASN A 89 42.01 -5.50 -10.13
N SER A 90 42.37 -6.19 -9.04
CA SER A 90 41.89 -7.52 -8.71
C SER A 90 40.55 -7.49 -7.98
N ASN A 91 40.16 -6.31 -7.46
CA ASN A 91 38.89 -6.12 -6.75
C ASN A 91 37.69 -6.18 -7.71
N PRO A 92 36.87 -7.24 -7.65
CA PRO A 92 35.73 -7.39 -8.54
C PRO A 92 34.63 -6.37 -8.29
N TRP A 93 34.52 -5.86 -7.06
CA TRP A 93 33.50 -4.87 -6.67
C TRP A 93 33.72 -3.51 -7.33
N ALA A 94 34.99 -3.14 -7.57
CA ALA A 94 35.32 -1.91 -8.28
C ALA A 94 34.84 -1.96 -9.75
N TRP A 95 34.99 -3.11 -10.41
CA TRP A 95 34.46 -3.34 -11.75
C TRP A 95 32.94 -3.36 -11.81
N ILE A 96 32.28 -3.99 -10.83
CA ILE A 96 30.81 -3.96 -10.75
C ILE A 96 30.31 -2.53 -10.49
N GLY A 97 30.99 -1.77 -9.61
CA GLY A 97 30.72 -0.36 -9.36
C GLY A 97 30.79 0.47 -10.65
N LEU A 98 31.82 0.25 -11.47
CA LEU A 98 31.95 0.88 -12.77
C LEU A 98 30.77 0.54 -13.70
N ILE A 99 30.36 -0.73 -13.80
CA ILE A 99 29.20 -1.15 -14.61
C ILE A 99 27.93 -0.42 -14.15
N LEU A 100 27.68 -0.36 -12.84
CA LEU A 100 26.51 0.33 -12.27
C LEU A 100 26.55 1.84 -12.54
N THR A 101 27.73 2.46 -12.58
CA THR A 101 27.92 3.85 -12.98
C THR A 101 27.53 4.05 -14.44
N LEU A 102 28.07 3.24 -15.36
CA LEU A 102 27.81 3.31 -16.80
C LEU A 102 26.33 3.09 -17.15
N ILE A 103 25.65 2.18 -16.44
CA ILE A 103 24.19 1.95 -16.59
C ILE A 103 23.38 3.24 -16.41
N GLY A 104 23.78 4.12 -15.49
CA GLY A 104 23.08 5.37 -15.20
C GLY A 104 22.99 6.33 -16.40
N LEU A 105 23.78 6.11 -17.45
CA LEU A 105 23.82 6.97 -18.63
C LEU A 105 23.13 6.39 -19.86
N PHE A 106 22.62 5.15 -19.78
CA PHE A 106 21.96 4.50 -20.91
C PHE A 106 20.84 5.40 -21.48
N PRO A 107 20.83 5.68 -22.80
CA PRO A 107 19.85 6.58 -23.41
C PRO A 107 18.40 6.18 -23.16
N VAL A 108 18.13 4.88 -23.05
CA VAL A 108 16.79 4.27 -22.87
C VAL A 108 16.06 4.73 -21.60
N LEU A 109 16.79 5.26 -20.62
CA LEU A 109 16.24 5.71 -19.35
C LEU A 109 15.51 7.05 -19.47
N GLY A 110 15.95 7.96 -20.33
CA GLY A 110 15.50 9.36 -20.29
C GLY A 110 15.82 10.05 -18.95
N SER A 111 15.74 11.38 -18.89
CA SER A 111 16.25 12.14 -17.74
C SER A 111 15.57 11.81 -16.41
N LEU A 112 14.26 11.54 -16.43
CA LEU A 112 13.49 11.20 -15.22
C LEU A 112 13.94 9.86 -14.60
N PHE A 113 14.00 8.77 -15.39
CA PHE A 113 14.42 7.48 -14.84
C PHE A 113 15.92 7.44 -14.56
N LYS A 114 16.75 8.23 -15.25
CA LYS A 114 18.15 8.42 -14.85
C LYS A 114 18.25 8.95 -13.42
N GLY A 115 17.48 9.99 -13.09
CA GLY A 115 17.41 10.50 -11.71
C GLY A 115 16.96 9.44 -10.71
N ILE A 116 15.89 8.69 -11.02
CA ILE A 116 15.37 7.59 -10.19
C ILE A 116 16.45 6.51 -9.96
N PHE A 117 17.13 6.07 -11.02
CA PHE A 117 18.16 5.04 -10.94
C PHE A 117 19.36 5.51 -10.12
N LYS A 118 19.80 6.77 -10.31
CA LYS A 118 20.88 7.36 -9.53
C LYS A 118 20.55 7.34 -8.03
N VAL A 119 19.32 7.69 -7.65
CA VAL A 119 18.88 7.65 -6.24
C VAL A 119 18.89 6.22 -5.68
N VAL A 120 18.32 5.26 -6.42
CA VAL A 120 18.24 3.85 -5.97
C VAL A 120 19.62 3.22 -5.86
N LEU A 121 20.52 3.46 -6.83
CA LEU A 121 21.82 2.80 -6.90
C LEU A 121 22.91 3.54 -6.12
N ALA A 122 22.72 4.79 -5.71
CA ALA A 122 23.76 5.55 -5.01
C ALA A 122 24.27 4.87 -3.73
N PRO A 123 23.42 4.37 -2.81
CA PRO A 123 23.90 3.65 -1.63
C PRO A 123 24.62 2.34 -2.01
N VAL A 124 24.13 1.63 -3.02
CA VAL A 124 24.77 0.40 -3.52
C VAL A 124 26.16 0.71 -4.06
N ARG A 125 26.31 1.73 -4.92
CA ARG A 125 27.61 2.14 -5.45
C ARG A 125 28.61 2.45 -4.34
N ARG A 126 28.20 3.19 -3.32
CA ARG A 126 29.06 3.51 -2.16
C ARG A 126 29.51 2.28 -1.42
N PHE A 127 28.60 1.33 -1.19
CA PHE A 127 28.92 0.06 -0.57
C PHE A 127 30.00 -0.70 -1.37
N MET A 128 29.87 -0.72 -2.70
CA MET A 128 30.77 -1.47 -3.61
C MET A 128 32.16 -0.83 -3.76
N LEU A 129 32.28 0.47 -3.40
CA LEU A 129 33.55 1.21 -3.41
C LEU A 129 34.33 1.06 -2.10
N ARG A 130 33.71 0.55 -1.03
CA ARG A 130 34.39 0.30 0.24
C ARG A 130 35.38 -0.87 0.10
N PRO A 131 36.52 -0.83 0.80
CA PRO A 131 37.43 -1.98 0.86
C PRO A 131 36.77 -3.11 1.67
N THR A 132 35.98 -3.96 1.02
CA THR A 132 35.38 -5.14 1.66
C THR A 132 36.26 -6.37 1.49
N ALA A 133 36.42 -7.14 2.56
CA ALA A 133 37.20 -8.37 2.60
C ALA A 133 36.78 -9.39 1.52
N LYS A 134 37.78 -10.09 0.97
CA LYS A 134 37.63 -11.20 0.03
C LYS A 134 36.54 -12.17 0.51
N LEU A 135 35.46 -12.33 -0.24
CA LEU A 135 34.51 -13.40 -0.01
C LEU A 135 33.83 -13.89 -1.29
N ALA A 136 33.80 -15.22 -1.37
CA ALA A 136 33.06 -16.19 -2.19
C ALA A 136 32.37 -15.76 -3.50
N GLN A 137 32.52 -16.63 -4.51
CA GLN A 137 31.92 -16.63 -5.85
C GLN A 137 30.88 -15.53 -6.13
N LEU A 138 31.23 -14.62 -7.05
CA LEU A 138 30.40 -13.50 -7.52
C LEU A 138 29.23 -13.99 -8.37
N THR A 139 28.23 -14.58 -7.72
CA THR A 139 26.93 -14.83 -8.33
C THR A 139 26.04 -13.61 -8.13
N GLY A 140 25.08 -13.37 -9.04
CA GLY A 140 24.11 -12.27 -8.87
C GLY A 140 23.30 -12.37 -7.57
N ALA A 141 23.15 -13.58 -7.02
CA ALA A 141 22.51 -13.79 -5.73
C ALA A 141 23.33 -13.28 -4.54
N ASN A 142 24.64 -13.51 -4.55
CA ASN A 142 25.55 -13.03 -3.52
C ASN A 142 25.70 -11.51 -3.61
N ILE A 143 25.81 -10.94 -4.81
CA ILE A 143 25.84 -9.49 -5.02
C ILE A 143 24.62 -8.82 -4.40
N TYR A 144 23.41 -9.35 -4.70
CA TYR A 144 22.18 -8.78 -4.15
C TYR A 144 22.13 -8.88 -2.62
N LYS A 145 22.42 -10.06 -2.04
CA LYS A 145 22.37 -10.29 -0.59
C LYS A 145 23.31 -9.36 0.17
N ILE A 146 24.51 -9.15 -0.37
CA ILE A 146 25.53 -8.28 0.22
C ILE A 146 25.08 -6.80 0.10
N ALA A 147 24.52 -6.41 -1.03
CA ALA A 147 24.04 -5.05 -1.26
C ALA A 147 22.66 -4.76 -0.64
N GLU A 148 21.94 -5.76 -0.11
CA GLU A 148 20.55 -5.66 0.33
C GLU A 148 20.29 -4.49 1.30
N PRO A 149 21.09 -4.25 2.36
CA PRO A 149 20.88 -3.09 3.24
C PRO A 149 20.99 -1.75 2.49
N SER A 150 21.88 -1.68 1.50
CA SER A 150 22.06 -0.50 0.66
C SER A 150 20.92 -0.33 -0.34
N ILE A 151 20.36 -1.44 -0.85
CA ILE A 151 19.18 -1.42 -1.72
C ILE A 151 17.96 -0.88 -0.95
N GLU A 152 17.71 -1.38 0.27
CA GLU A 152 16.61 -0.90 1.11
C GLU A 152 16.75 0.59 1.44
N SER A 153 17.98 1.04 1.74
CA SER A 153 18.28 2.46 1.87
C SER A 153 17.97 3.24 0.60
N GLY A 154 18.38 2.72 -0.58
CA GLY A 154 18.08 3.32 -1.88
C GLY A 154 16.59 3.44 -2.18
N ILE A 155 15.78 2.44 -1.80
CA ILE A 155 14.33 2.47 -1.94
C ILE A 155 13.71 3.53 -1.01
N LYS A 156 14.18 3.63 0.24
CA LYS A 156 13.73 4.68 1.17
C LYS A 156 13.99 6.08 0.61
N GLU A 157 15.14 6.28 -0.02
CA GLU A 157 15.49 7.55 -0.65
C GLU A 157 14.73 7.81 -1.94
N LEU A 158 14.47 6.77 -2.72
CA LEU A 158 13.56 6.85 -3.86
C LEU A 158 12.20 7.38 -3.39
N ASN A 159 11.67 6.85 -2.28
CA ASN A 159 10.39 7.28 -1.75
C ASN A 159 10.42 8.78 -1.37
N LYS A 160 11.47 9.26 -0.71
CA LYS A 160 11.62 10.69 -0.43
C LYS A 160 11.74 11.53 -1.71
N PHE A 161 12.51 11.06 -2.69
CA PHE A 161 12.72 11.74 -3.96
C PHE A 161 11.42 11.90 -4.73
N LEU A 162 10.65 10.81 -4.88
CA LEU A 162 9.37 10.81 -5.57
C LEU A 162 8.33 11.71 -4.87
N ALA A 163 8.49 12.03 -3.58
CA ALA A 163 7.53 12.86 -2.86
C ALA A 163 7.65 14.37 -3.20
N ARG A 164 8.74 14.76 -3.89
CA ARG A 164 9.05 16.16 -4.20
C ARG A 164 8.10 16.76 -5.26
N PRO A 165 7.70 18.04 -5.13
CA PRO A 165 6.79 18.68 -6.08
C PRO A 165 7.25 18.64 -7.54
N ALA A 166 8.53 18.93 -7.79
CA ALA A 166 9.10 18.90 -9.15
C ALA A 166 9.03 17.50 -9.79
N VAL A 167 9.33 16.46 -9.02
CA VAL A 167 9.28 15.06 -9.48
C VAL A 167 7.84 14.63 -9.73
N LYS A 168 6.90 15.03 -8.85
CA LYS A 168 5.46 14.80 -9.05
C LYS A 168 4.94 15.46 -10.33
N LYS A 169 5.37 16.70 -10.61
CA LYS A 169 5.02 17.42 -11.85
C LYS A 169 5.55 16.68 -13.08
N ALA A 170 6.82 16.30 -13.08
CA ALA A 170 7.44 15.55 -14.18
C ALA A 170 6.75 14.20 -14.43
N LEU A 171 6.37 13.47 -13.36
CA LEU A 171 5.62 12.21 -13.48
C LEU A 171 4.23 12.41 -14.11
N LYS A 172 3.53 13.48 -13.73
CA LYS A 172 2.22 13.85 -14.29
C LYS A 172 2.32 14.20 -15.78
N GLU A 173 3.30 15.01 -16.15
CA GLU A 173 3.56 15.40 -17.55
C GLU A 173 3.92 14.18 -18.42
N ALA A 174 4.73 13.27 -17.87
CA ALA A 174 5.09 12.00 -18.52
C ALA A 174 3.95 10.96 -18.53
N LYS A 175 2.78 11.26 -17.95
CA LYS A 175 1.62 10.36 -17.81
C LYS A 175 1.97 9.03 -17.12
N ILE A 176 2.92 9.05 -16.18
CA ILE A 176 3.34 7.86 -15.43
C ILE A 176 2.42 7.70 -14.21
N THR A 177 1.57 6.68 -14.24
CA THR A 177 0.60 6.39 -13.17
C THR A 177 1.17 5.47 -12.09
N ASN A 178 2.00 4.48 -12.48
CA ASN A 178 2.69 3.60 -11.55
C ASN A 178 4.21 3.72 -11.74
N VAL A 179 4.84 4.56 -10.91
CA VAL A 179 6.27 4.86 -11.03
C VAL A 179 7.16 3.66 -10.68
N TYR A 180 6.79 2.81 -9.71
CA TYR A 180 7.59 1.63 -9.37
C TYR A 180 7.53 0.59 -10.50
N LYS A 181 6.35 0.34 -11.08
CA LYS A 181 6.22 -0.55 -12.24
C LYS A 181 6.97 -0.04 -13.46
N SER A 182 6.92 1.27 -13.69
CA SER A 182 7.68 1.89 -14.79
C SER A 182 9.19 1.79 -14.52
N THR A 183 9.60 1.95 -13.27
CA THR A 183 11.01 1.81 -12.85
C THR A 183 11.49 0.37 -13.03
N SER A 184 10.75 -0.63 -12.56
CA SER A 184 11.12 -2.05 -12.72
C SER A 184 11.17 -2.46 -14.19
N THR A 185 10.25 -1.95 -15.02
CA THR A 185 10.26 -2.15 -16.48
C THR A 185 11.53 -1.56 -17.09
N LYS A 186 11.88 -0.31 -16.75
CA LYS A 186 13.11 0.32 -17.21
C LYS A 186 14.37 -0.41 -16.76
N ILE A 187 14.37 -0.99 -15.56
CA ILE A 187 15.52 -1.80 -15.08
C ILE A 187 15.68 -3.04 -15.96
N ARG A 188 14.58 -3.69 -16.34
CA ARG A 188 14.60 -4.85 -17.24
C ARG A 188 14.99 -4.48 -18.66
N GLU A 189 14.59 -3.31 -19.16
CA GLU A 189 15.05 -2.78 -20.45
C GLU A 189 16.57 -2.55 -20.45
N VAL A 190 17.11 -1.93 -19.40
CA VAL A 190 18.55 -1.76 -19.22
C VAL A 190 19.25 -3.11 -19.17
N LYS A 191 18.75 -4.05 -18.38
CA LYS A 191 19.27 -5.42 -18.29
C LYS A 191 19.34 -6.09 -19.66
N GLY A 192 18.29 -5.96 -20.47
CA GLY A 192 18.23 -6.53 -21.82
C GLY A 192 19.22 -5.92 -22.82
N LYS A 193 19.65 -4.67 -22.59
CA LYS A 193 20.66 -3.97 -23.40
C LYS A 193 22.07 -4.10 -22.83
N LEU A 194 22.24 -4.72 -21.67
CA LEU A 194 23.52 -4.75 -20.97
C LEU A 194 24.47 -5.76 -21.64
N ARG A 195 25.33 -5.28 -22.53
CA ARG A 195 26.47 -6.02 -23.10
C ARG A 195 27.72 -5.15 -23.10
N THR A 196 28.89 -5.78 -23.31
CA THR A 196 30.18 -5.09 -23.25
C THR A 196 30.23 -3.92 -24.21
N LYS A 197 29.79 -4.10 -25.46
CA LYS A 197 29.81 -3.05 -26.49
C LYS A 197 29.06 -1.80 -26.04
N GLU A 198 27.83 -1.96 -25.56
CA GLU A 198 26.95 -0.87 -25.12
C GLU A 198 27.54 -0.13 -23.90
N LEU A 199 28.20 -0.86 -22.98
CA LEU A 199 28.91 -0.23 -21.85
C LEU A 199 30.13 0.57 -22.31
N LEU A 200 30.91 0.04 -23.25
CA LEU A 200 32.10 0.70 -23.78
C LEU A 200 31.73 1.97 -24.56
N GLU A 201 30.66 1.96 -25.35
CA GLU A 201 30.16 3.15 -26.05
C GLU A 201 29.79 4.28 -25.07
N VAL A 202 29.16 3.94 -23.95
CA VAL A 202 28.85 4.90 -22.89
C VAL A 202 30.11 5.39 -22.17
N PHE A 203 31.07 4.50 -21.93
CA PHE A 203 32.36 4.84 -21.35
C PHE A 203 33.13 5.82 -22.25
N ASP A 204 33.19 5.55 -23.56
CA ASP A 204 33.86 6.42 -24.54
C ASP A 204 33.26 7.81 -24.58
N LYS A 205 31.93 7.91 -24.48
CA LYS A 205 31.23 9.19 -24.38
C LYS A 205 31.63 9.98 -23.13
N LEU A 206 31.79 9.31 -21.99
CA LEU A 206 32.25 9.96 -20.75
C LEU A 206 33.72 10.37 -20.82
N ILE A 207 34.57 9.58 -21.47
CA ILE A 207 35.97 9.96 -21.72
C ILE A 207 36.04 11.20 -22.60
N LYS A 208 35.17 11.32 -23.61
CA LYS A 208 35.08 12.54 -24.42
C LYS A 208 34.78 13.76 -23.53
N TYR A 209 33.76 13.66 -22.67
CA TYR A 209 33.42 14.74 -21.73
C TYR A 209 34.56 15.07 -20.77
N LEU A 210 35.24 14.05 -20.23
CA LEU A 210 36.41 14.25 -19.38
C LEU A 210 37.56 14.94 -20.13
N LYS A 211 37.83 14.56 -21.39
CA LYS A 211 38.86 15.20 -22.24
C LYS A 211 38.57 16.68 -22.43
N GLU A 212 37.32 17.03 -22.73
CA GLU A 212 36.91 18.43 -22.89
C GLU A 212 37.08 19.21 -21.58
N THR A 213 36.67 18.64 -20.44
CA THR A 213 36.86 19.29 -19.14
C THR A 213 38.34 19.45 -18.78
N VAL A 214 39.16 18.42 -19.00
CA VAL A 214 40.61 18.48 -18.74
C VAL A 214 41.29 19.51 -19.66
N SER A 215 40.86 19.63 -20.91
CA SER A 215 41.37 20.67 -21.82
C SER A 215 41.02 22.08 -21.34
N PHE A 216 39.84 22.27 -20.76
CA PHE A 216 39.47 23.55 -20.17
C PHE A 216 40.29 23.85 -18.92
N ILE A 217 40.47 22.87 -18.04
CA ILE A 217 41.33 22.98 -16.85
C ILE A 217 42.77 23.31 -17.24
N ASP A 218 43.31 22.63 -18.26
CA ASP A 218 44.67 22.86 -18.75
C ASP A 218 44.87 24.29 -19.29
N LYS A 219 43.82 24.86 -19.88
CA LYS A 219 43.86 26.20 -20.45
C LYS A 219 43.75 27.32 -19.41
N TYR A 220 43.00 27.10 -18.33
CA TYR A 220 42.58 28.18 -17.43
C TYR A 220 43.01 28.02 -15.96
N ALA A 221 43.33 26.81 -15.50
CA ALA A 221 43.78 26.55 -14.13
C ALA A 221 45.29 26.70 -13.96
N SER A 222 45.79 26.58 -12.73
CA SER A 222 47.23 26.54 -12.47
C SER A 222 47.90 25.31 -13.09
N LYS A 223 49.19 25.42 -13.45
CA LYS A 223 49.98 24.29 -14.02
C LYS A 223 49.93 23.02 -13.15
N GLY A 224 49.91 23.18 -11.83
CA GLY A 224 49.83 22.05 -10.90
C GLY A 224 48.48 21.32 -10.96
N VAL A 225 47.38 22.07 -11.08
CA VAL A 225 46.03 21.50 -11.23
C VAL A 225 45.88 20.83 -12.59
N ALA A 226 46.35 21.49 -13.66
CA ALA A 226 46.34 20.93 -15.01
C ALA A 226 47.08 19.58 -15.12
N LEU A 227 48.24 19.45 -14.47
CA LEU A 227 49.01 18.21 -14.47
C LEU A 227 48.29 17.08 -13.72
N LYS A 228 47.61 17.38 -12.60
CA LYS A 228 46.77 16.41 -11.88
C LYS A 228 45.57 15.97 -12.72
N ALA A 229 44.91 16.90 -13.41
CA ALA A 229 43.79 16.61 -14.31
C ALA A 229 44.18 15.69 -15.47
N LYS A 230 45.34 15.95 -16.09
CA LYS A 230 45.93 15.08 -17.12
C LYS A 230 46.26 13.69 -16.59
N LYS A 231 46.84 13.60 -15.38
CA LYS A 231 47.14 12.30 -14.75
C LYS A 231 45.87 11.48 -14.50
N LEU A 232 44.81 12.11 -14.01
CA LEU A 232 43.51 11.46 -13.79
C LEU A 232 42.89 10.97 -15.12
N LEU A 233 42.95 11.78 -16.18
CA LEU A 233 42.52 11.36 -17.51
C LEU A 233 43.26 10.11 -18.00
N ASN A 234 44.58 10.05 -17.79
CA ASN A 234 45.37 8.87 -18.15
C ASN A 234 44.93 7.62 -17.39
N VAL A 235 44.65 7.72 -16.09
CA VAL A 235 44.10 6.62 -15.28
C VAL A 235 42.79 6.11 -15.88
N VAL A 236 41.88 7.00 -16.26
CA VAL A 236 40.60 6.63 -16.88
C VAL A 236 40.80 5.95 -18.24
N ILE A 237 41.74 6.43 -19.07
CA ILE A 237 42.07 5.82 -20.36
C ILE A 237 42.66 4.40 -20.18
N GLU A 238 43.55 4.19 -19.20
CA GLU A 238 44.12 2.88 -18.91
C GLU A 238 43.05 1.86 -18.48
N VAL A 239 42.13 2.27 -17.61
CA VAL A 239 41.00 1.42 -17.19
C VAL A 239 40.08 1.13 -18.38
N ARG A 240 39.83 2.11 -19.25
CA ARG A 240 39.03 1.90 -20.47
C ARG A 240 39.65 0.88 -21.42
N ASN A 241 40.97 0.88 -21.56
CA ASN A 241 41.67 -0.07 -22.42
C ASN A 241 41.54 -1.51 -21.91
N SER A 242 41.53 -1.70 -20.59
CA SER A 242 41.32 -3.02 -19.96
C SER A 242 39.84 -3.43 -19.85
N ALA A 243 38.92 -2.46 -19.87
CA ALA A 243 37.48 -2.68 -19.68
C ALA A 243 36.86 -3.66 -20.70
N ASN A 244 37.34 -3.73 -21.93
CA ASN A 244 36.80 -4.67 -22.93
C ASN A 244 36.89 -6.13 -22.47
N LYS A 245 37.98 -6.47 -21.78
CA LYS A 245 38.21 -7.82 -21.23
C LYS A 245 37.50 -8.01 -19.88
N GLU A 246 37.57 -7.00 -19.02
CA GLU A 246 37.14 -7.15 -17.62
C GLU A 246 35.63 -7.02 -17.42
N LEU A 247 34.95 -6.10 -18.12
CA LEU A 247 33.51 -5.90 -17.94
C LEU A 247 32.69 -7.15 -18.28
N GLY A 248 33.13 -7.90 -19.29
CA GLY A 248 32.48 -9.14 -19.75
C GLY A 248 32.29 -10.17 -18.63
N LYS A 249 33.25 -10.26 -17.70
CA LYS A 249 33.24 -11.21 -16.57
C LYS A 249 32.09 -10.97 -15.60
N PHE A 250 31.61 -9.73 -15.51
CA PHE A 250 30.62 -9.30 -14.52
C PHE A 250 29.25 -9.00 -15.12
N LEU A 251 29.08 -9.10 -16.44
CA LEU A 251 27.81 -8.84 -17.12
C LEU A 251 26.68 -9.69 -16.53
N LYS A 252 26.85 -11.02 -16.51
CA LYS A 252 25.81 -11.93 -16.04
C LYS A 252 25.47 -11.71 -14.55
N PRO A 253 26.44 -11.62 -13.63
CA PRO A 253 26.17 -11.25 -12.24
C PRO A 253 25.40 -9.93 -12.08
N VAL A 254 25.74 -8.90 -12.86
CA VAL A 254 25.03 -7.62 -12.82
C VAL A 254 23.62 -7.72 -13.43
N GLN A 255 23.43 -8.46 -14.51
CA GLN A 255 22.11 -8.70 -15.10
C GLN A 255 21.18 -9.37 -14.09
N ASP A 256 21.69 -10.37 -13.37
CA ASP A 256 20.93 -11.09 -12.34
C ASP A 256 20.63 -10.18 -11.13
N PHE A 257 21.59 -9.33 -10.73
CA PHE A 257 21.38 -8.29 -9.73
C PHE A 257 20.26 -7.31 -10.14
N LEU A 258 20.28 -6.82 -11.39
CA LEU A 258 19.25 -5.92 -11.92
C LEU A 258 17.88 -6.59 -11.94
N GLU A 259 17.79 -7.88 -12.26
CA GLU A 259 16.51 -8.60 -12.17
C GLU A 259 15.99 -8.67 -10.73
N LYS A 260 16.86 -9.03 -9.77
CA LYS A 260 16.46 -9.05 -8.35
C LYS A 260 16.04 -7.67 -7.85
N LEU A 261 16.74 -6.61 -8.26
CA LEU A 261 16.37 -5.23 -7.95
C LEU A 261 15.01 -4.87 -8.56
N ALA A 262 14.76 -5.23 -9.82
CA ALA A 262 13.47 -5.02 -10.47
C ALA A 262 12.34 -5.73 -9.73
N VAL A 263 12.55 -6.99 -9.32
CA VAL A 263 11.59 -7.76 -8.51
C VAL A 263 11.34 -7.10 -7.15
N ARG A 264 12.37 -6.58 -6.47
CA ARG A 264 12.19 -5.89 -5.19
C ARG A 264 11.44 -4.56 -5.34
N ILE A 265 11.68 -3.81 -6.42
CA ILE A 265 10.93 -2.59 -6.76
C ILE A 265 9.50 -2.93 -7.16
N ASP A 266 9.25 -4.03 -7.87
CA ASP A 266 7.90 -4.53 -8.10
C ASP A 266 7.21 -4.82 -6.76
N LYS A 267 7.87 -5.50 -5.80
CA LYS A 267 7.30 -5.73 -4.46
C LYS A 267 7.02 -4.43 -3.69
N GLU A 268 7.89 -3.43 -3.80
CA GLU A 268 7.67 -2.09 -3.21
C GLU A 268 6.45 -1.41 -3.86
N GLY A 269 6.38 -1.49 -5.19
CA GLY A 269 5.29 -0.97 -5.98
C GLY A 269 3.98 -1.68 -5.67
N ASP A 270 4.01 -2.99 -5.54
CA ASP A 270 2.88 -3.80 -5.13
C ASP A 270 2.47 -3.41 -3.73
N ALA A 271 3.38 -3.15 -2.78
CA ALA A 271 3.06 -2.65 -1.44
C ALA A 271 2.47 -1.24 -1.42
N ALA A 272 3.00 -0.32 -2.23
CA ALA A 272 2.63 1.10 -2.27
C ALA A 272 1.40 1.40 -3.15
N PHE A 273 1.22 0.63 -4.22
CA PHE A 273 0.06 0.59 -5.11
C PHE A 273 -0.76 -0.68 -4.88
N LYS A 274 -0.69 -1.29 -3.67
CA LYS A 274 -1.74 -2.24 -3.29
C LYS A 274 -3.01 -1.49 -3.54
N ALA A 275 -3.84 -2.02 -4.43
CA ALA A 275 -5.25 -1.98 -4.14
C ALA A 275 -5.32 -2.50 -2.71
N THR A 276 -5.48 -1.60 -1.76
CA THR A 276 -6.20 -1.96 -0.57
C THR A 276 -7.62 -2.14 -1.09
N THR A 277 -7.85 -3.29 -1.74
CA THR A 277 -9.03 -4.06 -1.41
C THR A 277 -9.10 -3.98 0.09
N ASN A 278 -10.26 -3.65 0.64
CA ASN A 278 -10.46 -3.52 2.08
C ASN A 278 -10.34 -4.90 2.76
N VAL A 279 -9.30 -5.67 2.45
CA VAL A 279 -8.88 -6.94 3.00
C VAL A 279 -8.22 -6.61 4.33
N LYS A 280 -9.06 -6.15 5.25
CA LYS A 280 -9.03 -6.77 6.56
C LYS A 280 -9.61 -8.16 6.33
N ASN A 281 -8.75 -9.15 6.48
CA ASN A 281 -9.06 -10.58 6.47
C ASN A 281 -10.51 -10.85 6.95
N VAL A 282 -11.36 -11.39 6.08
CA VAL A 282 -12.73 -11.85 6.43
C VAL A 282 -12.68 -12.95 7.51
N THR A 283 -11.51 -13.53 7.74
CA THR A 283 -11.25 -14.52 8.81
C THR A 283 -11.30 -13.94 10.23
N ARG A 284 -11.37 -12.62 10.42
CA ARG A 284 -11.63 -12.01 11.75
C ARG A 284 -12.65 -10.87 11.66
N LEU A 285 -13.91 -11.20 11.37
CA LEU A 285 -15.03 -10.36 11.77
C LEU A 285 -15.00 -10.25 13.31
N ARG A 286 -14.39 -9.18 13.83
CA ARG A 286 -14.43 -8.90 15.26
C ARG A 286 -15.80 -8.32 15.59
N ARG A 287 -16.60 -9.07 16.32
CA ARG A 287 -17.86 -8.58 16.91
C ARG A 287 -17.53 -7.40 17.83
N VAL A 288 -18.21 -6.28 17.66
CA VAL A 288 -18.09 -5.15 18.60
C VAL A 288 -18.65 -5.62 19.95
N SER A 289 -17.94 -5.34 21.04
CA SER A 289 -18.46 -5.66 22.37
C SER A 289 -19.58 -4.69 22.76
N ASP A 290 -20.44 -5.10 23.70
CA ASP A 290 -21.53 -4.26 24.20
C ASP A 290 -21.02 -2.92 24.74
N ALA A 291 -19.88 -2.91 25.43
CA ALA A 291 -19.28 -1.70 25.99
C ALA A 291 -18.77 -0.74 24.89
N GLU A 292 -18.08 -1.27 23.87
CA GLU A 292 -17.59 -0.49 22.73
C GLU A 292 -18.73 0.12 21.91
N GLU A 293 -19.84 -0.63 21.75
CA GLU A 293 -21.04 -0.16 21.06
C GLU A 293 -21.71 1.00 21.82
N LEU A 294 -21.86 0.89 23.14
CA LEU A 294 -22.41 1.97 23.97
C LEU A 294 -21.53 3.23 23.96
N GLU A 295 -20.21 3.07 24.06
CA GLU A 295 -19.26 4.18 23.97
C GLU A 295 -19.34 4.89 22.61
N ALA A 296 -19.53 4.13 21.53
CA ALA A 296 -19.72 4.71 20.21
C ALA A 296 -21.03 5.51 20.13
N PHE A 297 -22.13 5.02 20.69
CA PHE A 297 -23.40 5.76 20.73
C PHE A 297 -23.34 7.03 21.57
N ARG A 298 -22.57 7.02 22.67
CA ARG A 298 -22.32 8.23 23.47
C ARG A 298 -21.59 9.31 22.68
N LYS A 299 -20.68 8.92 21.77
CA LYS A 299 -19.92 9.85 20.92
C LYS A 299 -20.73 10.35 19.73
N ASN A 300 -21.42 9.45 19.03
CA ASN A 300 -22.25 9.77 17.88
C ASN A 300 -23.42 8.79 17.82
N ARG A 301 -24.59 9.22 18.28
CA ARG A 301 -25.78 8.37 18.38
C ARG A 301 -26.46 8.22 17.01
N PRO A 302 -26.62 7.00 16.48
CA PRO A 302 -27.40 6.76 15.27
C PRO A 302 -28.89 7.09 15.46
N ASN A 303 -29.58 7.44 14.38
CA ASN A 303 -30.99 7.84 14.42
C ASN A 303 -31.96 6.72 14.84
N TRP A 304 -31.53 5.47 14.76
CA TRP A 304 -32.28 4.28 15.16
C TRP A 304 -32.05 3.86 16.62
N VAL A 305 -31.17 4.58 17.35
CA VAL A 305 -30.90 4.36 18.78
C VAL A 305 -31.56 5.47 19.59
N HIS A 306 -32.37 5.09 20.57
CA HIS A 306 -33.14 6.04 21.39
C HIS A 306 -32.53 6.15 22.79
N VAL A 307 -32.64 7.32 23.42
CA VAL A 307 -32.22 7.52 24.82
C VAL A 307 -33.30 7.02 25.75
N LEU A 308 -32.91 6.23 26.76
CA LEU A 308 -33.82 5.67 27.74
C LEU A 308 -34.49 6.81 28.54
N PRO A 309 -35.83 6.87 28.57
CA PRO A 309 -36.54 7.88 29.37
C PRO A 309 -36.27 7.71 30.86
N LYS A 310 -36.32 8.80 31.64
CA LYS A 310 -36.09 8.77 33.10
C LYS A 310 -37.03 7.81 33.85
N ASN A 311 -38.26 7.67 33.38
CA ASN A 311 -39.26 6.74 33.95
C ASN A 311 -39.06 5.28 33.50
N LYS A 312 -38.06 5.00 32.64
CA LYS A 312 -37.73 3.68 32.08
C LYS A 312 -38.88 2.99 31.33
N ILE A 313 -39.88 3.77 30.88
CA ILE A 313 -40.99 3.25 30.09
C ILE A 313 -40.56 3.21 28.62
N VAL A 314 -40.64 2.03 28.03
CA VAL A 314 -40.33 1.78 26.61
C VAL A 314 -41.60 1.38 25.84
N PRO A 315 -41.68 1.63 24.53
CA PRO A 315 -42.91 1.43 23.75
C PRO A 315 -43.43 -0.02 23.72
N PHE A 316 -42.53 -1.00 23.71
CA PHE A 316 -42.87 -2.43 23.63
C PHE A 316 -42.21 -3.18 24.80
N PRO A 317 -42.77 -3.15 26.02
CA PRO A 317 -42.18 -3.82 27.17
C PRO A 317 -42.08 -5.33 26.97
N GLU A 318 -41.04 -5.98 27.50
CA GLU A 318 -40.82 -7.42 27.39
C GLU A 318 -41.94 -8.26 28.03
N ALA A 319 -42.27 -9.39 27.41
CA ALA A 319 -43.11 -10.39 28.03
C ALA A 319 -42.35 -11.09 29.17
N LYS A 320 -43.10 -11.57 30.16
CA LYS A 320 -42.53 -12.19 31.38
C LYS A 320 -42.97 -13.64 31.59
N ILE A 321 -43.81 -14.15 30.71
CA ILE A 321 -44.52 -15.41 30.88
C ILE A 321 -44.31 -16.25 29.62
N ASP A 322 -44.03 -17.55 29.80
CA ASP A 322 -43.98 -18.52 28.72
C ASP A 322 -45.38 -18.64 28.07
N PRO A 323 -45.52 -18.43 26.76
CA PRO A 323 -46.80 -18.57 26.08
C PRO A 323 -47.27 -20.02 25.93
N LYS A 324 -46.42 -21.02 26.22
CA LYS A 324 -46.81 -22.42 26.12
C LYS A 324 -47.87 -22.80 27.16
N THR A 325 -48.97 -23.38 26.70
CA THR A 325 -50.07 -23.88 27.54
C THR A 325 -50.51 -25.27 27.06
N SER A 326 -51.45 -25.89 27.76
CA SER A 326 -52.08 -27.14 27.32
C SER A 326 -52.77 -27.03 25.95
N LYS A 327 -53.15 -25.81 25.52
CA LYS A 327 -53.78 -25.55 24.21
C LYS A 327 -52.78 -25.49 23.05
N THR A 328 -51.48 -25.40 23.33
CA THR A 328 -50.41 -25.28 22.32
C THR A 328 -49.35 -26.39 22.51
N PRO A 329 -49.75 -27.68 22.49
CA PRO A 329 -48.87 -28.78 22.89
C PRO A 329 -47.66 -28.95 21.95
N LEU A 330 -47.85 -28.66 20.66
CA LEU A 330 -46.84 -28.82 19.60
C LEU A 330 -45.87 -27.64 19.50
N HIS A 331 -46.20 -26.48 20.09
CA HIS A 331 -45.32 -25.32 20.10
C HIS A 331 -44.19 -25.49 21.11
N PRO A 332 -42.98 -24.99 20.84
CA PRO A 332 -41.88 -25.10 21.78
C PRO A 332 -42.14 -24.26 23.04
N SER A 333 -41.63 -24.67 24.20
CA SER A 333 -41.64 -23.79 25.38
C SER A 333 -40.64 -22.67 25.17
N LEU A 334 -40.95 -21.46 25.64
CA LEU A 334 -39.98 -20.36 25.77
C LEU A 334 -39.54 -20.11 27.22
N GLY A 335 -40.02 -20.93 28.15
CA GLY A 335 -39.84 -20.77 29.60
C GLY A 335 -38.40 -20.94 30.07
N ASN A 336 -38.18 -20.62 31.35
CA ASN A 336 -36.88 -20.73 32.00
C ASN A 336 -36.47 -22.16 32.32
N VAL A 337 -37.44 -23.07 32.42
CA VAL A 337 -37.22 -24.49 32.67
C VAL A 337 -37.28 -25.22 31.34
N GLN A 338 -36.12 -25.64 30.84
CA GLN A 338 -35.96 -26.39 29.60
C GLN A 338 -35.03 -27.55 29.88
N LEU A 339 -35.27 -28.70 29.26
CA LEU A 339 -34.32 -29.82 29.31
C LEU A 339 -32.99 -29.35 28.73
N ALA A 340 -31.91 -29.51 29.50
CA ALA A 340 -30.57 -29.18 29.04
C ALA A 340 -30.20 -30.03 27.82
N LEU A 341 -29.42 -29.45 26.90
CA LEU A 341 -28.85 -30.23 25.80
C LEU A 341 -27.83 -31.23 26.38
N LYS A 342 -27.62 -32.37 25.73
CA LYS A 342 -26.69 -33.46 26.15
C LYS A 342 -25.24 -33.00 26.41
N SER A 343 -24.89 -31.75 26.09
CA SER A 343 -23.53 -31.19 26.11
C SER A 343 -23.32 -30.05 27.14
N GLY A 344 -24.18 -29.90 28.14
CA GLY A 344 -24.00 -28.87 29.20
C GLY A 344 -24.34 -27.43 28.76
N PHE A 345 -24.91 -27.26 27.57
CA PHE A 345 -25.38 -25.97 27.07
C PHE A 345 -26.88 -25.77 27.39
N SER A 346 -27.25 -24.52 27.72
CA SER A 346 -28.65 -24.13 27.91
C SER A 346 -29.43 -24.23 26.61
N HIS A 347 -30.69 -24.69 26.69
CA HIS A 347 -31.59 -24.69 25.54
C HIS A 347 -31.70 -23.28 24.91
N PRO A 348 -31.63 -23.13 23.58
CA PRO A 348 -31.59 -21.81 22.92
C PRO A 348 -32.84 -20.96 23.15
N LEU A 349 -33.98 -21.60 23.47
CA LEU A 349 -35.25 -20.96 23.81
C LEU A 349 -35.45 -20.63 25.29
N LYS A 350 -34.49 -20.95 26.16
CA LYS A 350 -34.60 -20.66 27.60
C LYS A 350 -34.82 -19.16 27.83
N GLY A 351 -35.96 -18.81 28.42
CA GLY A 351 -36.33 -17.44 28.76
C GLY A 351 -36.71 -16.55 27.57
N LYS A 352 -36.77 -17.07 26.35
CA LYS A 352 -36.91 -16.27 25.12
C LYS A 352 -38.30 -15.70 24.87
N TYR A 353 -39.22 -15.86 25.81
CA TYR A 353 -40.45 -15.08 25.83
C TYR A 353 -40.15 -13.57 25.97
N ASP A 354 -39.03 -13.20 26.60
CA ASP A 354 -38.58 -11.82 26.81
C ASP A 354 -38.30 -11.05 25.51
N THR A 355 -38.05 -11.77 24.42
CA THR A 355 -37.85 -11.18 23.09
C THR A 355 -39.13 -10.58 22.51
N PHE A 356 -40.30 -10.94 23.02
CA PHE A 356 -41.59 -10.44 22.53
C PHE A 356 -42.19 -9.34 23.41
N ALA A 357 -42.96 -8.46 22.79
CA ALA A 357 -43.78 -7.48 23.49
C ALA A 357 -44.84 -8.15 24.37
N LYS A 358 -45.01 -7.62 25.58
CA LYS A 358 -45.89 -8.14 26.63
C LYS A 358 -47.32 -8.33 26.12
N GLY A 359 -47.82 -9.56 26.26
CA GLY A 359 -49.22 -9.91 25.98
C GLY A 359 -49.57 -10.06 24.50
N LEU A 360 -48.58 -10.02 23.59
CA LEU A 360 -48.82 -10.01 22.14
C LEU A 360 -48.27 -11.26 21.43
N ILE A 361 -47.86 -12.29 22.17
CA ILE A 361 -47.36 -13.54 21.61
C ILE A 361 -48.52 -14.41 21.15
N LYS A 362 -48.46 -14.91 19.92
CA LYS A 362 -49.45 -15.79 19.31
C LYS A 362 -48.80 -17.08 18.84
N ALA A 363 -49.49 -18.20 19.07
CA ALA A 363 -49.10 -19.49 18.51
C ALA A 363 -49.38 -19.49 17.00
N GLN A 364 -48.35 -19.78 16.20
CA GLN A 364 -48.46 -19.83 14.74
C GLN A 364 -48.04 -21.21 14.23
N THR A 365 -48.77 -21.71 13.23
CA THR A 365 -48.38 -22.91 12.47
C THR A 365 -48.05 -22.46 11.05
N PHE A 366 -46.88 -22.83 10.58
CA PHE A 366 -46.44 -22.60 9.20
C PHE A 366 -46.52 -23.92 8.42
N ASN A 367 -47.24 -23.89 7.31
CA ASN A 367 -47.50 -25.03 6.43
C ASN A 367 -46.50 -25.08 5.27
N GLU A 368 -46.51 -26.19 4.54
CA GLU A 368 -45.72 -26.41 3.32
C GLU A 368 -45.70 -25.18 2.40
N GLY A 369 -44.50 -24.80 1.97
CA GLY A 369 -44.30 -23.67 1.05
C GLY A 369 -44.27 -22.29 1.70
N GLU A 370 -44.67 -22.15 2.97
CA GLU A 370 -44.51 -20.86 3.67
C GLU A 370 -43.03 -20.53 3.89
N VAL A 371 -42.69 -19.24 3.72
CA VAL A 371 -41.31 -18.76 3.72
C VAL A 371 -41.05 -17.82 4.89
N LEU A 372 -40.06 -18.19 5.70
CA LEU A 372 -39.47 -17.36 6.74
C LEU A 372 -38.13 -16.82 6.29
N VAL A 373 -37.78 -15.63 6.77
CA VAL A 373 -36.50 -14.97 6.49
C VAL A 373 -35.75 -14.73 7.79
N ARG A 374 -34.44 -14.93 7.77
CA ARG A 374 -33.53 -14.59 8.87
C ARG A 374 -32.42 -13.69 8.34
N VAL A 375 -32.24 -12.54 8.98
CA VAL A 375 -31.09 -11.66 8.77
C VAL A 375 -29.94 -12.08 9.69
N LEU A 376 -28.73 -12.20 9.14
CA LEU A 376 -27.56 -12.70 9.85
C LEU A 376 -26.26 -12.05 9.38
N ALA A 377 -25.26 -12.09 10.27
CA ALA A 377 -23.88 -11.72 9.94
C ALA A 377 -23.13 -12.95 9.39
N PRO A 378 -22.07 -12.76 8.59
CA PRO A 378 -21.33 -13.87 7.96
C PRO A 378 -20.84 -14.96 8.93
N GLY A 379 -20.45 -14.57 10.15
CA GLY A 379 -19.99 -15.51 11.19
C GLY A 379 -21.11 -16.16 12.02
N SER A 380 -22.39 -15.92 11.72
CA SER A 380 -23.52 -16.46 12.48
C SER A 380 -23.86 -17.88 12.02
N LEU A 381 -24.49 -18.67 12.89
CA LEU A 381 -25.12 -19.94 12.49
C LEU A 381 -26.44 -19.67 11.74
N ASP A 382 -26.72 -20.51 10.75
CA ASP A 382 -27.93 -20.42 9.92
C ASP A 382 -29.21 -20.78 10.68
N ASN A 383 -29.10 -21.74 11.61
CA ASN A 383 -30.22 -22.35 12.34
C ASN A 383 -30.35 -21.80 13.77
N SER A 384 -30.81 -20.56 13.92
CA SER A 384 -31.04 -19.96 15.24
C SER A 384 -32.50 -19.49 15.39
N ILE A 385 -32.87 -18.97 16.56
CA ILE A 385 -34.27 -18.93 17.01
C ILE A 385 -35.11 -17.84 16.36
N CYS A 386 -34.52 -16.70 15.99
CA CYS A 386 -35.25 -15.51 15.51
C CYS A 386 -35.37 -15.48 13.98
N TRP A 387 -36.60 -15.33 13.50
CA TRP A 387 -37.00 -15.27 12.10
C TRP A 387 -38.06 -14.18 11.92
N MET A 388 -38.46 -13.91 10.68
CA MET A 388 -39.61 -13.08 10.34
C MET A 388 -40.30 -13.64 9.10
N ARG A 389 -41.57 -13.28 8.85
CA ARG A 389 -42.19 -13.60 7.57
C ARG A 389 -41.46 -12.87 6.44
N LYS A 390 -41.45 -13.47 5.24
CA LYS A 390 -40.92 -12.79 4.04
C LYS A 390 -41.59 -11.43 3.79
N SER A 391 -42.89 -11.33 4.03
CA SER A 391 -43.64 -10.08 3.93
C SER A 391 -43.18 -8.99 4.91
N GLU A 392 -42.64 -9.36 6.07
CA GLU A 392 -42.08 -8.40 7.03
C GLU A 392 -40.67 -7.96 6.60
N PHE A 393 -39.88 -8.89 6.05
CA PHE A 393 -38.56 -8.58 5.51
C PHE A 393 -38.63 -7.62 4.32
N GLU A 394 -39.56 -7.84 3.39
CA GLU A 394 -39.75 -6.99 2.20
C GLU A 394 -40.19 -5.55 2.52
N LYS A 395 -40.74 -5.31 3.71
CA LYS A 395 -41.07 -3.95 4.20
C LYS A 395 -39.84 -3.17 4.65
N LEU A 396 -38.70 -3.82 4.87
CA LEU A 396 -37.48 -3.20 5.37
C LEU A 396 -36.64 -2.62 4.23
N LYS A 397 -36.39 -1.31 4.28
CA LYS A 397 -35.61 -0.61 3.24
C LYS A 397 -34.11 -0.65 3.48
N ASN A 398 -33.70 -0.72 4.74
CA ASN A 398 -32.31 -0.61 5.16
C ASN A 398 -32.10 -1.28 6.51
N ARG A 399 -30.82 -1.36 6.93
CA ARG A 399 -30.43 -1.94 8.21
C ARG A 399 -30.93 -1.13 9.41
N GLU A 400 -31.02 0.20 9.30
CA GLU A 400 -31.46 1.04 10.43
C GLU A 400 -32.89 0.70 10.83
N GLU A 401 -33.79 0.56 9.85
CA GLU A 401 -35.16 0.13 10.09
C GLU A 401 -35.25 -1.27 10.69
N TRP A 402 -34.42 -2.19 10.22
CA TRP A 402 -34.36 -3.54 10.79
C TRP A 402 -33.92 -3.51 12.26
N ARG A 403 -32.86 -2.75 12.58
CA ARG A 403 -32.36 -2.62 13.96
C ARG A 403 -33.38 -1.99 14.89
N ASP A 404 -34.04 -0.92 14.45
CA ASP A 404 -35.05 -0.23 15.24
C ASP A 404 -36.27 -1.13 15.47
N LYS A 405 -36.86 -1.67 14.40
CA LYS A 405 -38.12 -2.44 14.46
C LYS A 405 -37.95 -3.82 15.10
N PHE A 406 -36.84 -4.51 14.86
CA PHE A 406 -36.59 -5.85 15.42
C PHE A 406 -35.72 -5.81 16.67
N ALA A 407 -35.35 -4.63 17.15
CA ALA A 407 -34.56 -4.39 18.35
C ALA A 407 -33.24 -5.22 18.40
N VAL A 408 -32.48 -5.19 17.30
CA VAL A 408 -31.25 -5.98 17.17
C VAL A 408 -30.00 -5.12 17.31
N TRP A 409 -29.29 -5.28 18.43
CA TRP A 409 -28.00 -4.63 18.66
C TRP A 409 -26.95 -5.07 17.64
N ALA A 410 -26.02 -4.19 17.28
CA ALA A 410 -24.95 -4.50 16.36
C ALA A 410 -23.92 -5.44 17.00
N SER A 411 -23.75 -5.36 18.32
CA SER A 411 -23.01 -6.38 19.07
C SER A 411 -23.65 -7.76 18.99
N TRP A 412 -24.95 -7.88 18.69
CA TRP A 412 -25.61 -9.18 18.52
C TRP A 412 -25.55 -9.67 17.07
N ASN A 413 -25.78 -8.79 16.12
CA ASN A 413 -25.79 -9.16 14.72
C ASN A 413 -25.42 -7.93 13.87
N SER A 414 -24.32 -8.04 13.13
CA SER A 414 -23.85 -6.97 12.25
C SER A 414 -24.57 -6.92 10.91
N ASN A 415 -25.55 -7.80 10.64
CA ASN A 415 -26.19 -7.96 9.33
C ASN A 415 -25.16 -8.31 8.22
N GLY A 416 -25.65 -8.41 6.99
CA GLY A 416 -24.89 -8.52 5.75
C GLY A 416 -25.51 -9.55 4.81
N GLU A 417 -26.14 -10.56 5.42
CA GLU A 417 -26.73 -11.70 4.73
C GLU A 417 -28.13 -11.95 5.26
N TYR A 418 -28.95 -12.57 4.43
CA TYR A 418 -30.17 -13.21 4.85
C TYR A 418 -30.28 -14.59 4.23
N LEU A 419 -31.07 -15.46 4.82
CA LEU A 419 -31.46 -16.72 4.21
C LEU A 419 -32.96 -16.95 4.42
N GLU A 420 -33.51 -17.74 3.51
CA GLU A 420 -34.92 -18.13 3.53
C GLU A 420 -35.03 -19.56 4.05
N TYR A 421 -36.05 -19.82 4.86
CA TYR A 421 -36.51 -21.15 5.20
C TYR A 421 -37.89 -21.35 4.59
N THR A 422 -37.98 -22.28 3.64
CA THR A 422 -39.26 -22.74 3.07
C THR A 422 -39.67 -24.01 3.77
N VAL A 423 -40.87 -24.05 4.35
CA VAL A 423 -41.38 -25.26 5.02
C VAL A 423 -41.43 -26.41 4.00
N PRO A 424 -40.69 -27.51 4.21
CA PRO A 424 -40.61 -28.59 3.22
C PRO A 424 -41.94 -29.32 3.00
N LYS A 425 -42.02 -30.04 1.88
CA LYS A 425 -43.22 -30.79 1.48
C LYS A 425 -43.69 -31.77 2.55
N GLY A 426 -44.99 -31.73 2.87
CA GLY A 426 -45.63 -32.55 3.90
C GLY A 426 -45.21 -32.25 5.33
N LYS A 427 -44.52 -31.12 5.58
CA LYS A 427 -44.08 -30.71 6.93
C LYS A 427 -44.87 -29.51 7.44
N LYS A 428 -44.86 -29.35 8.75
CA LYS A 428 -45.38 -28.18 9.47
C LYS A 428 -44.32 -27.70 10.44
N LEU A 429 -44.27 -26.39 10.67
CA LEU A 429 -43.40 -25.75 11.64
C LEU A 429 -44.25 -25.01 12.67
N TYR A 430 -44.03 -25.31 13.95
CA TYR A 430 -44.73 -24.68 15.07
C TYR A 430 -43.82 -23.63 15.71
N ALA A 431 -44.30 -22.39 15.75
CA ALA A 431 -43.50 -21.27 16.23
C ALA A 431 -44.38 -20.21 16.92
N TRP A 432 -43.72 -19.31 17.63
CA TRP A 432 -44.36 -18.17 18.26
C TRP A 432 -44.17 -16.94 17.39
N GLU A 433 -45.23 -16.15 17.22
CA GLU A 433 -45.19 -14.93 16.44
C GLU A 433 -45.73 -13.75 17.27
N GLY A 434 -45.09 -12.60 17.12
CA GLY A 434 -45.52 -11.38 17.80
C GLY A 434 -44.52 -10.23 17.62
N PRO A 435 -44.88 -9.01 18.06
CA PRO A 435 -43.99 -7.86 18.00
C PRO A 435 -42.75 -8.05 18.87
N ALA A 436 -41.58 -7.60 18.41
CA ALA A 436 -40.35 -7.58 19.19
C ALA A 436 -40.44 -6.63 20.37
N ALA A 437 -39.96 -7.06 21.53
CA ALA A 437 -39.80 -6.19 22.69
C ALA A 437 -38.74 -5.13 22.44
N SER A 438 -38.93 -3.94 23.00
CA SER A 438 -37.90 -2.94 23.14
C SER A 438 -36.72 -3.52 23.92
N GLN A 439 -35.50 -3.29 23.42
CA GLN A 439 -34.28 -3.77 24.08
C GLN A 439 -33.56 -2.61 24.73
N ILE A 440 -33.41 -2.65 26.06
CA ILE A 440 -32.74 -1.60 26.84
C ILE A 440 -31.28 -2.01 27.07
N ARG A 441 -30.35 -1.06 26.93
CA ARG A 441 -28.95 -1.25 27.30
C ARG A 441 -28.30 0.06 27.70
N GLY A 442 -27.81 0.11 28.94
CA GLY A 442 -27.22 1.32 29.51
C GLY A 442 -28.21 2.48 29.45
N ASP A 443 -27.79 3.58 28.83
CA ASP A 443 -28.55 4.82 28.69
C ASP A 443 -29.47 4.84 27.44
N PHE A 444 -29.50 3.73 26.69
CA PHE A 444 -30.16 3.65 25.39
C PHE A 444 -31.16 2.49 25.30
N TYR A 445 -32.06 2.56 24.32
CA TYR A 445 -32.92 1.45 23.93
C TYR A 445 -33.14 1.40 22.42
N LEU A 446 -33.47 0.20 21.92
CA LEU A 446 -34.01 -0.01 20.57
C LEU A 446 -35.52 -0.20 20.66
N ARG A 447 -36.25 0.39 19.72
CA ARG A 447 -37.70 0.54 19.85
C ARG A 447 -38.43 -0.80 19.87
N GLY A 448 -38.11 -1.73 18.96
CA GLY A 448 -38.89 -2.95 18.77
C GLY A 448 -40.20 -2.71 18.00
N GLY A 449 -41.12 -3.66 18.10
CA GLY A 449 -42.46 -3.59 17.49
C GLY A 449 -42.61 -4.29 16.14
N GLY A 450 -41.52 -4.67 15.49
CA GLY A 450 -41.53 -5.49 14.27
C GLY A 450 -42.00 -6.91 14.57
N VAL A 451 -42.79 -7.51 13.67
CA VAL A 451 -43.34 -8.85 13.87
C VAL A 451 -42.25 -9.89 13.62
N GLN A 452 -41.80 -10.54 14.69
CA GLN A 452 -40.83 -11.62 14.64
C GLN A 452 -41.49 -12.98 14.85
N VAL A 453 -40.78 -14.02 14.43
CA VAL A 453 -41.11 -15.43 14.63
C VAL A 453 -39.98 -16.07 15.44
N VAL A 454 -40.32 -16.74 16.54
CA VAL A 454 -39.38 -17.52 17.36
C VAL A 454 -39.75 -18.99 17.29
N LEU A 455 -38.80 -19.80 16.85
CA LEU A 455 -38.94 -21.24 16.65
C LEU A 455 -37.81 -22.02 17.31
N ASP A 456 -37.99 -23.32 17.49
CA ASP A 456 -36.92 -24.20 17.95
C ASP A 456 -36.01 -24.57 16.78
N PRO A 457 -34.70 -24.26 16.83
CA PRO A 457 -33.77 -24.58 15.75
C PRO A 457 -33.71 -26.05 15.37
N LYS A 458 -34.07 -26.96 16.29
CA LYS A 458 -34.10 -28.40 16.02
C LYS A 458 -35.22 -28.80 15.04
N ASP A 459 -36.24 -27.95 14.90
CA ASP A 459 -37.39 -28.20 14.02
C ASP A 459 -37.12 -27.70 12.58
N LEU A 460 -35.98 -27.03 12.35
CA LEU A 460 -35.54 -26.63 11.02
C LEU A 460 -34.90 -27.80 10.27
N ILE A 461 -35.42 -28.08 9.09
CA ILE A 461 -34.89 -29.14 8.23
C ILE A 461 -33.92 -28.52 7.20
N PRO A 462 -32.67 -29.04 7.06
CA PRO A 462 -31.69 -28.45 6.17
C PRO A 462 -32.15 -28.27 4.72
N SER A 463 -32.98 -29.15 4.18
CA SER A 463 -33.52 -29.05 2.82
C SER A 463 -34.46 -27.86 2.60
N GLY A 464 -35.01 -27.29 3.67
CA GLY A 464 -35.83 -26.07 3.61
C GLY A 464 -35.00 -24.78 3.61
N LEU A 465 -33.70 -24.83 3.91
CA LEU A 465 -32.84 -23.66 3.98
C LEU A 465 -32.30 -23.30 2.59
N SER A 466 -32.43 -22.04 2.21
CA SER A 466 -31.77 -21.51 1.02
C SER A 466 -30.27 -21.30 1.25
N LYS A 467 -29.52 -21.12 0.17
CA LYS A 467 -28.22 -20.46 0.26
C LYS A 467 -28.41 -19.04 0.81
N ARG A 468 -27.40 -18.54 1.53
CA ARG A 468 -27.37 -17.15 1.97
C ARG A 468 -27.38 -16.20 0.77
N LYS A 469 -28.08 -15.08 0.92
CA LYS A 469 -28.23 -13.99 -0.04
C LYS A 469 -27.79 -12.69 0.62
N LEU A 470 -27.35 -11.71 -0.17
CA LEU A 470 -26.98 -10.39 0.36
C LEU A 470 -28.23 -9.56 0.65
N THR A 471 -28.30 -8.91 1.82
CA THR A 471 -29.41 -8.00 2.13
C THR A 471 -29.41 -6.74 1.28
N GLY A 472 -28.27 -6.36 0.71
CA GLY A 472 -28.10 -5.07 0.03
C GLY A 472 -27.94 -3.88 0.97
N TRP A 473 -28.00 -4.09 2.29
CA TRP A 473 -27.89 -3.03 3.31
C TRP A 473 -26.42 -2.73 3.72
N GLY A 474 -25.45 -3.30 3.02
CA GLY A 474 -24.03 -3.27 3.38
C GLY A 474 -23.66 -4.27 4.49
N TYR A 475 -22.36 -4.47 4.72
CA TYR A 475 -21.85 -5.18 5.89
C TYR A 475 -21.43 -4.16 6.96
N GLY A 476 -21.59 -4.48 8.25
CA GLY A 476 -21.05 -3.64 9.32
C GLY A 476 -22.01 -3.15 10.40
N THR A 477 -21.42 -2.55 11.42
CA THR A 477 -22.11 -1.82 12.49
C THR A 477 -22.14 -0.33 12.14
N ASP A 478 -23.22 0.39 12.44
CA ASP A 478 -23.36 1.84 12.14
C ASP A 478 -22.49 2.73 13.05
N THR A 479 -21.59 2.10 13.81
CA THR A 479 -20.53 2.75 14.56
C THR A 479 -19.29 2.78 13.68
N THR A 480 -18.51 3.86 13.72
CA THR A 480 -17.19 3.97 13.05
C THR A 480 -16.21 2.83 13.40
N ILE A 481 -16.59 1.97 14.33
CA ILE A 481 -15.88 0.80 14.84
C ILE A 481 -16.16 -0.47 14.00
N GLY A 482 -17.14 -0.47 13.08
CA GLY A 482 -17.49 -1.67 12.31
C GLY A 482 -18.06 -1.49 10.92
N ASP A 483 -17.76 -0.42 10.18
CA ASP A 483 -17.99 -0.41 8.73
C ASP A 483 -17.17 -1.54 8.07
N PHE A 484 -17.87 -2.57 7.59
CA PHE A 484 -17.29 -3.62 6.75
C PHE A 484 -17.72 -3.35 5.31
N SER A 485 -16.81 -2.94 4.43
CA SER A 485 -17.14 -2.93 3.01
C SER A 485 -17.11 -4.36 2.46
N VAL A 486 -18.10 -4.73 1.65
CA VAL A 486 -18.09 -5.98 0.87
C VAL A 486 -16.81 -6.04 0.02
N VAL A 487 -16.20 -7.22 -0.03
CA VAL A 487 -15.04 -7.55 -0.88
C VAL A 487 -15.41 -7.38 -2.36
N GLY A 488 -14.57 -6.70 -3.15
CA GLY A 488 -14.60 -6.80 -4.61
C GLY A 488 -14.42 -5.49 -5.40
N VAL A 489 -14.61 -4.31 -4.80
CA VAL A 489 -14.34 -3.05 -5.49
C VAL A 489 -12.93 -2.58 -5.14
N PRO A 490 -11.97 -2.56 -6.10
CA PRO A 490 -10.65 -2.01 -5.85
C PRO A 490 -10.75 -0.50 -5.62
N THR A 491 -10.64 -0.05 -4.37
CA THR A 491 -10.40 1.36 -4.07
C THR A 491 -8.90 1.62 -4.10
N LEU A 492 -8.48 2.46 -5.04
CA LEU A 492 -7.09 2.82 -5.26
C LEU A 492 -6.68 3.88 -4.21
N LYS A 493 -6.32 3.45 -3.00
CA LYS A 493 -5.73 4.35 -1.99
C LYS A 493 -4.21 4.40 -2.14
N THR A 494 -3.71 5.45 -2.77
CA THR A 494 -2.28 5.79 -2.77
C THR A 494 -1.91 6.52 -1.47
N GLN A 495 -0.83 6.11 -0.79
CA GLN A 495 -0.28 6.81 0.39
C GLN A 495 0.30 8.22 0.07
N ARG A 496 -0.07 8.83 -1.07
CA ARG A 496 0.55 10.04 -1.62
C ARG A 496 -0.44 11.15 -1.99
N GLY A 497 -1.67 11.07 -1.50
CA GLY A 497 -2.76 11.96 -1.89
C GLY A 497 -3.58 11.37 -3.03
N ASP A 498 -4.80 11.89 -3.20
CA ASP A 498 -5.83 11.38 -4.09
C ASP A 498 -5.42 11.54 -5.56
N PHE A 499 -5.04 10.43 -6.21
CA PHE A 499 -4.84 10.34 -7.65
C PHE A 499 -5.90 9.45 -8.30
N SER A 500 -7.04 9.22 -7.63
CA SER A 500 -8.19 8.66 -8.31
C SER A 500 -8.76 9.73 -9.24
N LEU A 501 -8.50 9.58 -10.54
CA LEU A 501 -9.40 10.17 -11.53
C LEU A 501 -10.78 9.61 -11.19
N ALA A 502 -11.71 10.50 -10.84
CA ALA A 502 -13.10 10.15 -10.56
C ALA A 502 -13.58 9.14 -11.62
N PRO A 503 -14.33 8.08 -11.22
CA PRO A 503 -14.96 7.22 -12.20
C PRO A 503 -15.77 8.09 -13.15
N ARG A 504 -15.52 7.96 -14.45
CA ARG A 504 -16.41 8.53 -15.47
C ARG A 504 -17.80 8.01 -15.17
N LEU A 505 -18.75 8.92 -15.02
CA LEU A 505 -20.18 8.60 -15.07
C LEU A 505 -20.48 8.08 -16.48
N GLU A 506 -20.29 6.78 -16.67
CA GLU A 506 -20.92 6.09 -17.79
C GLU A 506 -22.40 5.90 -17.45
N HIS A 507 -23.24 6.38 -18.35
CA HIS A 507 -24.71 6.44 -18.31
C HIS A 507 -25.34 7.59 -17.50
N LYS A 508 -25.40 8.77 -18.13
CA LYS A 508 -26.68 9.50 -18.18
C LYS A 508 -27.54 8.84 -19.25
N SER A 509 -28.64 8.19 -18.87
CA SER A 509 -29.70 7.91 -19.85
C SER A 509 -30.30 9.24 -20.30
N LYS A 510 -30.68 9.30 -21.58
CA LYS A 510 -31.56 10.35 -22.09
C LYS A 510 -32.92 10.30 -21.40
#